data_AF-A0A3C0B956-F1
#
_entry.id   AF-A0A3C0B956-F1
#
_cell.length_a   1.000
_cell.length_b   1.000
_cell.length_c   1.000
_cell.angle_alpha   90.00
_cell.angle_beta   90.00
_cell.angle_gamma   90.00
#
_symmetry.space_group_name_H-M   'P 1'
#
loop_
_entity.id
_entity.type
_entity.pdbx_description
1 polymer ?
#
loop_
_entity_poly.entity_id
_entity_poly.type
_entity_poly.pdbx_seq_one_letter_code
_entity_poly.pdbx_strand_id
1 'polypeptide(L)'
;YKAEQYDAALESFAKALKYDPSYAGAYLSEGLVYNKQNNTPLMKVAMDSAIVTGKRTNDDKTVEQAVKFMSDHLMVEANNAFKKNDFNKAITLLDEATAYDENNPELYYLYALSYNKLSKWDEAILSAEKGLNAEEKTAAKQARFYFEMGNAQAGKGATDEACASFRKAAVGPLAESANYQIKTVLKCS
;
A
#
# COMPACT_ATOMS: atom_id res chain seq x y z
N TYR A 1 -33.09 1.41 -10.00
CA TYR A 1 -32.98 0.64 -8.75
C TYR A 1 -31.68 0.90 -7.97
N LYS A 2 -30.49 0.39 -8.36
CA LYS A 2 -29.25 0.62 -7.57
C LYS A 2 -28.87 2.11 -7.45
N ALA A 3 -28.99 2.88 -8.53
CA ALA A 3 -28.73 4.32 -8.52
C ALA A 3 -29.68 5.08 -7.58
N GLU A 4 -30.99 4.81 -7.66
CA GLU A 4 -32.00 5.42 -6.78
C GLU A 4 -31.76 5.10 -5.29
N GLN A 5 -31.24 3.91 -4.99
CA GLN A 5 -30.85 3.55 -3.62
C GLN A 5 -29.61 4.33 -3.13
N TYR A 6 -28.67 4.63 -4.02
CA TYR A 6 -27.51 5.45 -3.68
C TYR A 6 -27.90 6.90 -3.45
N ASP A 7 -28.76 7.47 -4.29
CA ASP A 7 -29.24 8.85 -4.14
C ASP A 7 -30.03 9.02 -2.83
N ALA A 8 -30.94 8.08 -2.53
CA ALA A 8 -31.68 8.08 -1.27
C ALA A 8 -30.78 7.92 -0.02
N ALA A 9 -29.71 7.12 -0.13
CA ALA A 9 -28.71 6.99 0.94
C ALA A 9 -27.96 8.31 1.17
N LEU A 10 -27.48 8.94 0.08
CA LEU A 10 -26.80 10.23 0.14
C LEU A 10 -27.70 11.34 0.71
N GLU A 11 -28.98 11.38 0.34
CA GLU A 11 -29.95 12.31 0.95
C GLU A 11 -30.10 12.08 2.46
N SER A 12 -30.06 10.83 2.91
CA SER A 12 -30.18 10.48 4.31
C SER A 12 -28.95 10.93 5.10
N PHE A 13 -27.75 10.75 4.54
CA PHE A 13 -26.51 11.23 5.14
C PHE A 13 -26.42 12.75 5.15
N ALA A 14 -26.84 13.43 4.07
CA ALA A 14 -26.92 14.88 4.01
C ALA A 14 -27.86 15.46 5.09
N LYS A 15 -29.01 14.80 5.34
CA LYS A 15 -29.90 15.16 6.46
C LYS A 15 -29.21 14.96 7.80
N ALA A 16 -28.51 13.84 8.01
CA ALA A 16 -27.78 13.58 9.25
C ALA A 16 -26.72 14.67 9.50
N LEU A 17 -25.91 15.01 8.49
CA LEU A 17 -24.89 16.05 8.55
C LEU A 17 -25.46 17.46 8.74
N LYS A 18 -26.70 17.71 8.33
CA LYS A 18 -27.40 18.97 8.64
C LYS A 18 -27.72 19.10 10.14
N TYR A 19 -28.07 18.00 10.80
CA TYR A 19 -28.35 17.99 12.24
C TYR A 19 -27.07 17.92 13.08
N ASP A 20 -26.11 17.10 12.64
CA ASP A 20 -24.81 16.95 13.27
C ASP A 20 -23.69 16.96 12.20
N PRO A 21 -23.11 18.14 11.93
CA PRO A 21 -21.96 18.26 11.03
C PRO A 21 -20.69 17.56 11.55
N SER A 22 -20.69 17.08 12.80
CA SER A 22 -19.58 16.35 13.40
C SER A 22 -19.74 14.84 13.32
N TYR A 23 -20.78 14.35 12.65
CA TYR A 23 -21.00 12.91 12.51
C TYR A 23 -20.07 12.29 11.45
N ALA A 24 -18.87 11.89 11.88
CA ALA A 24 -17.84 11.29 11.02
C ALA A 24 -18.35 10.05 10.26
N GLY A 25 -19.18 9.22 10.89
CA GLY A 25 -19.73 8.01 10.28
C GLY A 25 -20.63 8.27 9.07
N ALA A 26 -21.27 9.44 8.98
CA ALA A 26 -22.03 9.82 7.78
C ALA A 26 -21.10 10.04 6.59
N TYR A 27 -19.99 10.77 6.76
CA TYR A 27 -18.99 10.97 5.71
C TYR A 27 -18.34 9.65 5.26
N LEU A 28 -18.02 8.75 6.20
CA LEU A 28 -17.52 7.41 5.85
C LEU A 28 -18.54 6.67 4.97
N SER A 29 -19.83 6.73 5.34
CA SER A 29 -20.90 6.07 4.61
C SER A 29 -21.11 6.68 3.21
N GLU A 30 -21.04 8.01 3.08
CA GLU A 30 -21.04 8.70 1.78
C GLU A 30 -19.89 8.21 0.89
N GLY A 31 -18.67 8.13 1.43
CA GLY A 31 -17.51 7.64 0.70
C GLY A 31 -17.70 6.21 0.18
N LEU A 32 -18.28 5.33 0.99
CA LEU A 32 -18.60 3.96 0.58
C LEU A 32 -19.65 3.92 -0.53
N VAL A 33 -20.65 4.81 -0.51
CA VAL A 33 -21.64 4.93 -1.60
C VAL A 33 -20.98 5.44 -2.88
N TYR A 34 -20.14 6.47 -2.80
CA TYR A 34 -19.40 6.98 -3.95
C TYR A 34 -18.46 5.93 -4.56
N ASN A 35 -17.84 5.08 -3.74
CA ASN A 35 -17.09 3.93 -4.23
C ASN A 35 -17.98 2.96 -5.03
N LYS A 36 -19.21 2.67 -4.58
CA LYS A 36 -20.15 1.82 -5.33
C LYS A 36 -20.61 2.46 -6.66
N GLN A 37 -20.57 3.79 -6.74
CA GLN A 37 -20.83 4.54 -7.96
C GLN A 37 -19.59 4.68 -8.86
N ASN A 38 -18.42 4.18 -8.45
CA ASN A 38 -17.12 4.43 -9.09
C ASN A 38 -16.78 5.92 -9.22
N ASN A 39 -17.28 6.75 -8.30
CA ASN A 39 -17.00 8.18 -8.26
C ASN A 39 -15.82 8.44 -7.32
N THR A 40 -14.61 8.12 -7.78
CA THR A 40 -13.36 8.25 -7.01
C THR A 40 -13.13 9.67 -6.45
N PRO A 41 -13.37 10.78 -7.19
CA PRO A 41 -13.21 12.12 -6.65
C PRO A 41 -14.09 12.39 -5.42
N LEU A 42 -15.38 12.06 -5.48
CA LEU A 42 -16.29 12.28 -4.35
C LEU A 42 -16.04 11.29 -3.21
N MET A 43 -15.67 10.04 -3.53
CA MET A 43 -15.25 9.06 -2.54
C MET A 43 -14.08 9.60 -1.70
N LYS A 44 -13.04 10.13 -2.35
CA LYS A 44 -11.87 10.68 -1.65
C LYS A 44 -12.25 11.85 -0.76
N VAL A 45 -13.03 12.80 -1.25
CA VAL A 45 -13.50 13.95 -0.46
C VAL A 45 -14.28 13.51 0.78
N ALA A 46 -15.18 12.53 0.64
CA ALA A 46 -15.96 12.02 1.76
C ALA A 46 -15.09 11.26 2.77
N MET A 47 -14.14 10.44 2.30
CA MET A 47 -13.19 9.73 3.17
C MET A 47 -12.27 10.71 3.94
N ASP A 48 -11.75 11.73 3.25
CA ASP A 48 -10.93 12.78 3.88
C ASP A 48 -11.76 13.54 4.94
N SER A 49 -13.03 13.82 4.66
CA SER A 49 -13.96 14.45 5.62
C SER A 49 -14.25 13.56 6.83
N ALA A 50 -14.38 12.25 6.63
CA ALA A 50 -14.55 11.27 7.70
C ALA A 50 -13.32 11.23 8.62
N ILE A 51 -12.11 11.25 8.05
CA ILE A 51 -10.85 11.25 8.80
C ILE A 51 -10.70 12.54 9.61
N VAL A 52 -10.87 13.70 8.97
CA VAL A 52 -10.72 15.01 9.63
C VAL A 52 -11.75 15.17 10.76
N THR A 53 -13.01 14.83 10.49
CA THR A 53 -14.08 14.94 11.47
C THR A 53 -13.89 13.94 12.60
N GLY A 54 -13.59 12.68 12.29
CA GLY A 54 -13.36 11.64 13.28
C GLY A 54 -12.21 11.97 14.23
N LYS A 55 -11.09 12.49 13.72
CA LYS A 55 -9.97 12.99 14.55
C LYS A 55 -10.40 14.12 15.47
N ARG A 56 -11.21 15.06 14.98
CA ARG A 56 -11.72 16.18 15.77
C ARG A 56 -12.68 15.73 16.88
N THR A 57 -13.42 14.64 16.67
CA THR A 57 -14.42 14.13 17.61
C THR A 57 -13.94 12.93 18.43
N ASN A 58 -12.68 12.52 18.28
CA ASN A 58 -12.12 11.29 18.86
C ASN A 58 -12.91 10.02 18.50
N ASP A 59 -13.44 9.97 17.27
CA ASP A 59 -14.03 8.76 16.68
C ASP A 59 -12.95 7.97 15.96
N ASP A 60 -12.06 7.36 16.74
CA ASP A 60 -10.90 6.61 16.23
C ASP A 60 -11.31 5.46 15.33
N LYS A 61 -12.47 4.84 15.59
CA LYS A 61 -13.01 3.75 14.77
C LYS A 61 -13.31 4.22 13.35
N THR A 62 -14.00 5.35 13.19
CA THR A 62 -14.28 5.89 11.86
C THR A 62 -13.00 6.32 11.15
N VAL A 63 -12.04 6.91 11.88
CA VAL A 63 -10.73 7.28 11.33
C VAL A 63 -10.00 6.04 10.80
N GLU A 64 -9.89 4.98 11.62
CA GLU A 64 -9.23 3.73 11.24
C GLU A 64 -9.90 3.12 10.00
N GLN A 65 -11.23 3.07 9.98
CA GLN A 65 -11.99 2.52 8.84
C GLN A 65 -11.75 3.31 7.55
N ALA A 66 -11.79 4.64 7.61
CA ALA A 66 -11.59 5.50 6.44
C ALA A 66 -10.14 5.44 5.93
N VAL A 67 -9.15 5.51 6.83
CA VAL A 67 -7.72 5.37 6.50
C VAL A 67 -7.44 4.02 5.86
N LYS A 68 -7.90 2.93 6.50
CA LYS A 68 -7.70 1.57 5.99
C LYS A 68 -8.35 1.40 4.62
N PHE A 69 -9.58 1.88 4.46
CA PHE A 69 -10.29 1.81 3.19
C PHE A 69 -9.52 2.50 2.06
N MET A 70 -9.03 3.72 2.28
CA MET A 70 -8.28 4.47 1.27
C MET A 70 -6.96 3.81 0.93
N SER A 71 -6.20 3.37 1.95
CA SER A 71 -4.93 2.65 1.76
C SER A 71 -5.14 1.35 0.96
N ASP A 72 -6.11 0.52 1.34
CA ASP A 72 -6.44 -0.72 0.63
C ASP A 72 -6.88 -0.46 -0.82
N HIS A 73 -7.73 0.55 -1.03
CA HIS A 73 -8.24 0.92 -2.36
C HIS A 73 -7.10 1.31 -3.29
N LEU A 74 -6.24 2.24 -2.85
CA LEU A 74 -5.09 2.71 -3.61
C LEU A 74 -4.07 1.59 -3.84
N MET A 75 -3.86 0.71 -2.87
CA MET A 75 -2.98 -0.46 -3.02
C MET A 75 -3.50 -1.42 -4.09
N VAL A 76 -4.82 -1.64 -4.19
CA VAL A 76 -5.41 -2.44 -5.27
C VAL A 76 -5.18 -1.79 -6.63
N GLU A 77 -5.37 -0.48 -6.74
CA GLU A 77 -5.09 0.24 -7.98
C GLU A 77 -3.60 0.19 -8.36
N ALA A 78 -2.71 0.37 -7.39
CA ALA A 78 -1.26 0.29 -7.59
C ALA A 78 -0.85 -1.10 -8.08
N ASN A 79 -1.39 -2.17 -7.47
CA ASN A 79 -1.17 -3.54 -7.92
C ASN A 79 -1.68 -3.76 -9.35
N ASN A 80 -2.82 -3.18 -9.72
CA ASN A 80 -3.35 -3.27 -11.08
C ASN A 80 -2.47 -2.52 -12.09
N ALA A 81 -1.91 -1.37 -11.72
CA ALA A 81 -0.94 -0.65 -12.53
C ALA A 81 0.36 -1.46 -12.70
N PHE A 82 0.87 -2.03 -11.60
CA PHE A 82 2.05 -2.90 -11.61
C PHE A 82 1.87 -4.11 -12.54
N LYS A 83 0.72 -4.80 -12.46
CA LYS A 83 0.40 -5.94 -13.35
C LYS A 83 0.34 -5.56 -14.83
N LYS A 84 0.07 -4.30 -15.14
CA LYS A 84 0.09 -3.74 -16.50
C LYS A 84 1.47 -3.20 -16.91
N ASN A 85 2.49 -3.42 -16.07
CA ASN A 85 3.85 -2.87 -16.19
C ASN A 85 3.90 -1.32 -16.15
N ASP A 86 2.86 -0.67 -15.65
CA ASP A 86 2.84 0.79 -15.45
C ASP A 86 3.41 1.11 -14.06
N PHE A 87 4.72 0.90 -13.92
CA PHE A 87 5.42 1.00 -12.64
C PHE A 87 5.45 2.43 -12.10
N ASN A 88 5.51 3.45 -12.97
CA ASN A 88 5.45 4.84 -12.53
C ASN A 88 4.06 5.17 -11.95
N LYS A 89 2.98 4.72 -12.60
CA LYS A 89 1.64 4.89 -12.01
C LYS A 89 1.48 4.11 -10.71
N ALA A 90 2.03 2.90 -10.62
CA ALA A 90 2.01 2.14 -9.37
C ALA A 90 2.69 2.94 -8.24
N ILE A 91 3.84 3.55 -8.50
CA ILE A 91 4.55 4.42 -7.55
C ILE A 91 3.70 5.63 -7.16
N THR A 92 3.09 6.35 -8.11
CA THR A 92 2.21 7.50 -7.79
C THR A 92 1.03 7.11 -6.91
N LEU A 93 0.39 5.97 -7.18
CA LEU A 93 -0.71 5.47 -6.35
C LEU A 93 -0.24 5.04 -4.96
N LEU A 94 0.97 4.49 -4.85
CA LEU A 94 1.59 4.19 -3.56
C LEU A 94 1.94 5.47 -2.80
N ASP A 95 2.35 6.56 -3.46
CA ASP A 95 2.61 7.86 -2.81
C ASP A 95 1.33 8.35 -2.15
N GLU A 96 0.22 8.30 -2.88
CA GLU A 96 -1.11 8.61 -2.34
C GLU A 96 -1.50 7.68 -1.18
N ALA A 97 -1.26 6.36 -1.30
CA ALA A 97 -1.61 5.38 -0.27
C ALA A 97 -0.82 5.62 1.04
N THR A 98 0.46 5.95 0.93
CA THR A 98 1.30 6.24 2.10
C THR A 98 0.90 7.50 2.85
N ALA A 99 0.19 8.43 2.20
CA ALA A 99 -0.39 9.58 2.90
C ALA A 99 -1.54 9.19 3.86
N TYR A 100 -2.14 8.02 3.66
CA TYR A 100 -3.16 7.46 4.55
C TYR A 100 -2.55 6.52 5.60
N ASP A 101 -1.70 5.58 5.18
CA ASP A 101 -1.11 4.57 6.05
C ASP A 101 0.38 4.37 5.74
N GLU A 102 1.22 5.19 6.36
CA GLU A 102 2.68 5.12 6.21
C GLU A 102 3.31 3.89 6.88
N ASN A 103 2.55 3.11 7.67
CA ASN A 103 3.06 1.95 8.41
C ASN A 103 2.64 0.62 7.78
N ASN A 104 2.03 0.64 6.59
CA ASN A 104 1.65 -0.58 5.88
C ASN A 104 2.85 -1.19 5.13
N PRO A 105 3.38 -2.36 5.57
CA PRO A 105 4.53 -2.99 4.91
C PRO A 105 4.25 -3.43 3.47
N GLU A 106 3.00 -3.70 3.10
CA GLU A 106 2.63 -4.10 1.73
C GLU A 106 2.86 -2.98 0.71
N LEU A 107 2.67 -1.71 1.08
CA LEU A 107 2.95 -0.56 0.22
C LEU A 107 4.44 -0.51 -0.13
N TYR A 108 5.30 -0.64 0.87
CA TYR A 108 6.75 -0.64 0.71
C TYR A 108 7.28 -1.84 -0.07
N TYR A 109 6.63 -3.00 0.05
CA TYR A 109 6.96 -4.15 -0.77
C TYR A 109 6.68 -3.87 -2.25
N LEU A 110 5.51 -3.29 -2.57
CA LEU A 110 5.17 -2.95 -3.95
C LEU A 110 6.02 -1.79 -4.50
N TYR A 111 6.46 -0.84 -3.68
CA TYR A 111 7.47 0.15 -4.07
C TYR A 111 8.78 -0.53 -4.47
N ALA A 112 9.32 -1.42 -3.62
CA ALA A 112 10.58 -2.10 -3.90
C ALA A 112 10.53 -2.89 -5.21
N LEU A 113 9.43 -3.62 -5.43
CA LEU A 113 9.15 -4.31 -6.69
C LEU A 113 9.13 -3.34 -7.89
N SER A 114 8.38 -2.24 -7.78
CA SER A 114 8.20 -1.27 -8.87
C SER A 114 9.51 -0.56 -9.22
N TYR A 115 10.29 -0.16 -8.22
CA TYR A 115 11.60 0.45 -8.40
C TYR A 115 12.62 -0.52 -8.99
N ASN A 116 12.63 -1.79 -8.56
CA ASN A 116 13.44 -2.83 -9.19
C ASN A 116 13.12 -3.01 -10.68
N LYS A 117 11.84 -2.97 -11.06
CA LYS A 117 11.42 -3.05 -12.47
C LYS A 117 11.84 -1.85 -13.30
N LEU A 118 12.07 -0.70 -12.67
CA LEU A 118 12.57 0.53 -13.29
C LEU A 118 14.09 0.69 -13.20
N SER A 119 14.80 -0.28 -12.62
CA SER A 119 16.24 -0.19 -12.34
C SER A 119 16.64 0.99 -11.44
N LYS A 120 15.70 1.45 -10.61
CA LYS A 120 15.89 2.48 -9.58
C LYS A 120 16.35 1.82 -8.27
N TRP A 121 17.60 1.37 -8.26
CA TRP A 121 18.10 0.44 -7.25
C TRP A 121 18.15 1.04 -5.85
N ASP A 122 18.54 2.31 -5.72
CA ASP A 122 18.64 2.97 -4.41
C ASP A 122 17.25 3.17 -3.78
N GLU A 123 16.25 3.55 -4.57
CA GLU A 123 14.86 3.68 -4.12
C GLU A 123 14.24 2.32 -3.78
N ALA A 124 14.60 1.26 -4.51
CA ALA A 124 14.16 -0.09 -4.21
C ALA A 124 14.72 -0.58 -2.85
N ILE A 125 16.01 -0.35 -2.58
CA ILE A 125 16.64 -0.68 -1.30
C ILE A 125 15.97 0.10 -0.16
N LEU A 126 15.83 1.43 -0.31
CA LEU A 126 15.20 2.27 0.70
C LEU A 126 13.77 1.83 1.01
N SER A 127 13.02 1.42 -0.02
CA SER A 127 11.65 0.93 0.14
C SER A 127 11.63 -0.42 0.86
N ALA A 128 12.53 -1.34 0.52
CA ALA A 128 12.67 -2.61 1.24
C ALA A 128 13.03 -2.40 2.73
N GLU A 129 13.90 -1.43 3.05
CA GLU A 129 14.26 -1.07 4.43
C GLU A 129 13.07 -0.50 5.21
N LYS A 130 12.28 0.40 4.61
CA LYS A 130 11.05 0.91 5.23
C LYS A 130 10.05 -0.22 5.49
N GLY A 131 9.89 -1.13 4.53
CA GLY A 131 9.06 -2.33 4.68
C GLY A 131 9.52 -3.23 5.82
N LEU A 132 10.83 -3.46 5.96
CA LEU A 132 11.41 -4.23 7.07
C LEU A 132 11.15 -3.59 8.44
N ASN A 133 11.14 -2.25 8.52
CA ASN A 133 10.88 -1.52 9.75
C ASN A 133 9.41 -1.60 10.17
N ALA A 134 8.49 -1.59 9.21
CA ALA A 134 7.05 -1.70 9.43
C ALA A 134 6.57 -3.15 9.67
N GLU A 135 7.31 -4.14 9.16
CA GLU A 135 6.94 -5.55 9.22
C GLU A 135 7.26 -6.20 10.57
N GLU A 136 6.48 -7.23 10.92
CA GLU A 136 6.80 -8.09 12.05
C GLU A 136 8.18 -8.75 11.89
N LYS A 137 8.99 -8.74 12.95
CA LYS A 137 10.39 -9.19 12.96
C LYS A 137 10.54 -10.71 12.96
N THR A 138 9.91 -11.38 12.01
CA THR A 138 10.05 -12.82 11.74
C THR A 138 10.72 -13.04 10.39
N ALA A 139 11.56 -14.08 10.31
CA ALA A 139 12.27 -14.39 9.07
C ALA A 139 11.32 -14.61 7.89
N ALA A 140 10.18 -15.29 8.12
CA ALA A 140 9.21 -15.59 7.08
C ALA A 140 8.57 -14.34 6.45
N LYS A 141 8.17 -13.36 7.28
CA LYS A 141 7.55 -12.12 6.79
C LYS A 141 8.57 -11.15 6.18
N GLN A 142 9.78 -11.11 6.74
CA GLN A 142 10.85 -10.23 6.26
C GLN A 142 11.55 -10.73 4.99
N ALA A 143 11.45 -12.02 4.66
CA ALA A 143 12.14 -12.64 3.53
C ALA A 143 11.89 -11.92 2.20
N ARG A 144 10.67 -11.47 1.94
CA ARG A 144 10.30 -10.77 0.69
C ARG A 144 11.03 -9.44 0.52
N PHE A 145 11.24 -8.70 1.60
CA PHE A 145 11.96 -7.43 1.54
C PHE A 145 13.45 -7.65 1.31
N TYR A 146 14.03 -8.65 1.99
CA TYR A 146 15.41 -9.05 1.71
C TYR A 146 15.60 -9.57 0.29
N PHE A 147 14.61 -10.24 -0.28
CA PHE A 147 14.67 -10.70 -1.66
C PHE A 147 14.71 -9.53 -2.65
N GLU A 148 13.81 -8.55 -2.49
CA GLU A 148 13.80 -7.36 -3.34
C GLU A 148 15.02 -6.47 -3.13
N MET A 149 15.52 -6.36 -1.90
CA MET A 149 16.77 -5.67 -1.61
C MET A 149 17.97 -6.36 -2.28
N GLY A 150 18.00 -7.70 -2.26
CA GLY A 150 19.02 -8.48 -2.96
C GLY A 150 18.98 -8.29 -4.48
N ASN A 151 17.78 -8.23 -5.07
CA ASN A 151 17.60 -7.92 -6.51
C ASN A 151 18.16 -6.53 -6.85
N ALA A 152 17.85 -5.53 -6.03
CA ALA A 152 18.33 -4.16 -6.23
C ALA A 152 19.85 -4.04 -6.11
N GLN A 153 20.42 -4.66 -5.07
CA GLN A 153 21.86 -4.69 -4.82
C GLN A 153 22.62 -5.40 -5.95
N ALA A 154 22.09 -6.52 -6.45
CA ALA A 154 22.65 -7.21 -7.60
C ALA A 154 22.59 -6.33 -8.86
N GLY A 155 21.47 -5.64 -9.11
CA GLY A 155 21.32 -4.69 -10.21
C GLY A 155 22.30 -3.51 -10.15
N LYS A 156 22.72 -3.11 -8.94
CA LYS A 156 23.76 -2.10 -8.69
C LYS A 156 25.19 -2.64 -8.83
N GLY A 157 25.37 -3.96 -8.92
CA GLY A 157 26.68 -4.62 -8.90
C GLY A 157 27.28 -4.79 -7.50
N ALA A 158 26.49 -4.55 -6.44
CA ALA A 158 26.87 -4.75 -5.04
C ALA A 158 26.70 -6.23 -4.65
N THR A 159 27.56 -7.08 -5.19
CA THR A 159 27.41 -8.54 -5.15
C THR A 159 27.43 -9.10 -3.73
N ASP A 160 28.32 -8.63 -2.86
CA ASP A 160 28.46 -9.16 -1.50
C ASP A 160 27.22 -8.85 -0.65
N GLU A 161 26.71 -7.63 -0.76
CA GLU A 161 25.48 -7.19 -0.12
C GLU A 161 24.27 -7.96 -0.65
N ALA A 162 24.18 -8.14 -1.98
CA ALA A 162 23.13 -8.93 -2.60
C ALA A 162 23.13 -10.37 -2.08
N CYS A 163 24.30 -11.01 -2.00
CA CYS A 163 24.48 -12.33 -1.42
C CYS A 163 24.02 -12.39 0.05
N ALA A 164 24.35 -11.39 0.86
CA ALA A 164 23.88 -11.32 2.25
C ALA A 164 22.35 -11.20 2.35
N SER A 165 21.74 -10.37 1.51
CA SER A 165 20.29 -10.19 1.44
C SER A 165 19.58 -11.46 0.97
N PHE A 166 20.06 -12.12 -0.09
CA PHE A 166 19.48 -13.37 -0.54
C PHE A 166 19.60 -14.49 0.50
N ARG A 167 20.69 -14.57 1.26
CA ARG A 167 20.81 -15.55 2.36
C ARG A 167 19.70 -15.34 3.42
N LYS A 168 19.36 -14.09 3.74
CA LYS A 168 18.23 -13.77 4.64
C LYS A 168 16.88 -14.07 4.01
N ALA A 169 16.75 -13.92 2.70
CA ALA A 169 15.55 -14.25 1.95
C ALA A 169 15.35 -15.76 1.71
N ALA A 170 16.37 -16.59 1.95
CA ALA A 170 16.39 -18.02 1.64
C ALA A 170 15.57 -18.88 2.61
N VAL A 171 14.32 -18.48 2.87
CA VAL A 171 13.37 -19.16 3.77
C VAL A 171 11.99 -19.23 3.13
N GLY A 172 11.21 -20.23 3.53
CA GLY A 172 9.83 -20.38 3.07
C GLY A 172 9.70 -20.44 1.53
N PRO A 173 8.66 -19.82 0.94
CA PRO A 173 8.44 -19.85 -0.52
C PRO A 173 9.56 -19.21 -1.35
N LEU A 174 10.39 -18.36 -0.76
CA LEU A 174 11.49 -17.67 -1.45
C LEU A 174 12.81 -18.45 -1.39
N ALA A 175 12.88 -19.53 -0.60
CA ALA A 175 14.10 -20.30 -0.39
C ALA A 175 14.73 -20.77 -1.70
N GLU A 176 13.94 -21.33 -2.62
CA GLU A 176 14.44 -21.82 -3.90
C GLU A 176 14.98 -20.68 -4.77
N SER A 177 14.18 -19.62 -4.95
CA SER A 177 14.55 -18.47 -5.78
C SER A 177 15.78 -17.75 -5.24
N ALA A 178 15.88 -17.55 -3.92
CA ALA A 178 17.04 -16.93 -3.29
C ALA A 178 18.29 -17.81 -3.42
N ASN A 179 18.16 -19.12 -3.22
CA ASN A 179 19.28 -20.06 -3.41
C ASN A 179 19.76 -20.10 -4.86
N TYR A 180 18.86 -19.97 -5.83
CA TYR A 180 19.23 -19.84 -7.24
C TYR A 180 20.08 -18.59 -7.49
N GLN A 181 19.67 -17.43 -6.95
CA GLN A 181 20.46 -16.20 -7.05
C GLN A 181 21.85 -16.37 -6.44
N ILE A 182 21.93 -16.97 -5.23
CA ILE A 182 23.18 -17.20 -4.52
C ILE A 182 24.12 -18.11 -5.29
N LYS A 183 23.64 -19.29 -5.72
CA LYS A 183 24.49 -20.37 -6.23
C LYS A 183 24.75 -20.27 -7.72
N THR A 184 23.80 -19.76 -8.48
CA THR A 184 23.83 -19.82 -9.95
C THR A 184 24.11 -18.47 -10.58
N VAL A 185 23.45 -17.40 -10.12
CA VAL A 185 23.57 -16.06 -10.71
C VAL A 185 24.81 -15.35 -10.19
N LEU A 186 24.89 -15.14 -8.87
CA LEU A 186 25.96 -14.37 -8.23
C LEU A 186 27.18 -15.22 -7.86
N LYS A 187 27.00 -16.54 -7.72
CA LYS A 187 28.05 -17.48 -7.27
C LYS A 187 28.74 -17.00 -5.99
N CYS A 188 27.91 -16.64 -5.00
CA CYS A 188 28.38 -16.17 -3.71
C CYS A 188 29.33 -17.19 -3.07
N SER A 189 30.42 -16.69 -2.47
CA SER A 189 31.37 -17.49 -1.69
C SER A 189 30.80 -17.97 -0.35
#